data_AF-A0A3G9CYS0-F1
#
_entry.id   AF-A0A3G9CYS0-F1
#
_cell.length_a   1.000
_cell.length_b   1.000
_cell.length_c   1.000
_cell.angle_alpha   90.00
_cell.angle_beta   90.00
_cell.angle_gamma   90.00
#
_symmetry.space_group_name_H-M   'P 1'
#
loop_
_entity.id
_entity.type
_entity.pdbx_description
1 polymer ?
#
loop_
_entity_poly.entity_id
_entity_poly.type
_entity_poly.pdbx_seq_one_letter_code
_entity_poly.pdbx_strand_id
1 'polypeptide(L)'
;MALAASFNTLMAAINQKTADNRTKLLAALNASVSSIQKAGLFIPGSDPLDKNPIAVHWLSDVKALIKLGMKPEDAGIAAISRLFGPSLGNYGTRLPEAVQQDWTWDERLDLGKLYIDSMKYALSENGWGVDLEEVLTMRLRDVEGVYHSRSTNFYGVVDVDHNFEFLGGFRLAVEAAEGNVSFDCIRQFPFM
;
A
#
# COMPACT_ATOMS: atom_id res chain seq x y z
N MET A 1 6.71 -3.83 12.42
CA MET A 1 6.73 -5.13 13.13
C MET A 1 6.91 -6.32 12.18
N ALA A 2 6.08 -6.50 11.15
CA ALA A 2 6.19 -7.65 10.24
C ALA A 2 7.55 -7.79 9.52
N LEU A 3 8.16 -6.69 9.07
CA LEU A 3 9.50 -6.72 8.47
C LEU A 3 10.58 -7.15 9.47
N ALA A 4 10.45 -6.76 10.74
CA ALA A 4 11.41 -7.12 11.78
C ALA A 4 11.46 -8.63 12.06
N ALA A 5 10.32 -9.32 11.90
CA ALA A 5 10.23 -10.77 12.10
C ALA A 5 11.11 -11.59 11.13
N SER A 6 11.40 -11.08 9.93
CA SER A 6 12.30 -11.73 8.96
C SER A 6 13.63 -10.98 8.79
N PHE A 7 13.99 -10.08 9.71
CA PHE A 7 15.15 -9.19 9.56
C PHE A 7 16.46 -9.96 9.35
N ASN A 8 16.76 -10.97 10.17
CA ASN A 8 18.00 -11.74 10.05
C ASN A 8 18.03 -12.56 8.75
N THR A 9 16.89 -13.09 8.35
CA THR A 9 16.73 -13.83 7.07
C THR A 9 17.00 -12.91 5.88
N LEU A 10 16.46 -11.69 5.89
CA LEU A 10 16.71 -10.67 4.88
C LEU A 10 18.17 -10.25 4.85
N MET A 11 18.79 -9.99 6.01
CA MET A 11 20.21 -9.66 6.12
C MET A 11 21.09 -10.75 5.47
N ALA A 12 20.84 -12.02 5.80
CA ALA A 12 21.56 -13.15 5.22
C ALA A 12 21.39 -13.22 3.68
N ALA A 13 20.16 -13.04 3.19
CA ALA A 13 19.87 -13.05 1.76
C ALA A 13 20.50 -11.87 1.00
N ILE A 14 20.54 -10.68 1.62
CA ILE A 14 21.16 -9.47 1.05
C ILE A 14 22.69 -9.61 1.02
N ASN A 15 23.30 -10.22 2.04
CA ASN A 15 24.75 -10.41 2.12
C ASN A 15 25.33 -11.27 1.00
N GLN A 16 24.52 -12.14 0.39
CA GLN A 16 24.88 -12.97 -0.76
C GLN A 16 24.85 -12.21 -2.10
N LYS A 17 24.40 -10.95 -2.12
CA LYS A 17 24.34 -10.14 -3.35
C LYS A 17 25.68 -9.47 -3.67
N THR A 18 25.81 -8.99 -4.91
CA THR A 18 26.96 -8.19 -5.39
C THR A 18 27.21 -7.00 -4.48
N ALA A 19 28.47 -6.56 -4.34
CA ALA A 19 28.87 -5.50 -3.40
C ALA A 19 28.01 -4.22 -3.50
N ASP A 20 27.72 -3.74 -4.72
CA ASP A 20 26.89 -2.55 -4.95
C ASP A 20 25.44 -2.75 -4.43
N ASN A 21 24.75 -3.79 -4.92
CA ASN A 21 23.39 -4.11 -4.47
C ASN A 21 23.31 -4.39 -2.97
N ARG A 22 24.32 -5.06 -2.39
CA ARG A 22 24.38 -5.34 -0.96
C ARG A 22 24.37 -4.04 -0.15
N THR A 23 25.25 -3.09 -0.49
CA THR A 23 25.32 -1.80 0.21
C THR A 23 23.99 -1.05 0.14
N LYS A 24 23.38 -0.97 -1.05
CA LYS A 24 22.10 -0.29 -1.25
C LYS A 24 20.97 -0.95 -0.45
N LEU A 25 20.83 -2.28 -0.54
CA LEU A 25 19.76 -3.00 0.14
C LEU A 25 19.92 -3.01 1.67
N LEU A 26 21.16 -3.03 2.18
CA LEU A 26 21.41 -2.89 3.63
C LEU A 26 21.04 -1.49 4.13
N ALA A 27 21.36 -0.44 3.37
CA ALA A 27 20.95 0.92 3.71
C ALA A 27 19.42 1.04 3.76
N ALA A 28 18.73 0.49 2.75
CA ALA A 28 17.27 0.42 2.71
C ALA A 28 16.67 -0.33 3.90
N LEU A 29 17.22 -1.51 4.22
CA LEU A 29 16.73 -2.36 5.31
C LEU A 29 16.87 -1.65 6.66
N ASN A 30 18.03 -1.06 6.93
CA ASN A 30 18.29 -0.34 8.17
C ASN A 30 17.40 0.90 8.30
N ALA A 31 17.20 1.66 7.21
CA ALA A 31 16.30 2.81 7.21
C ALA A 31 14.86 2.41 7.56
N SER A 32 14.38 1.28 7.00
CA SER A 32 13.02 0.76 7.19
C SER A 32 12.70 0.36 8.64
N VAL A 33 13.71 0.00 9.43
CA VAL A 33 13.54 -0.40 10.85
C VAL A 33 14.01 0.68 11.83
N SER A 34 14.51 1.81 11.33
CA SER A 34 15.13 2.84 12.16
C SER A 34 14.17 3.45 13.20
N SER A 35 12.90 3.59 12.86
CA SER A 35 11.87 4.12 13.75
C SER A 35 11.58 3.20 14.94
N ILE A 36 11.34 1.91 14.66
CA ILE A 36 11.09 0.90 15.70
C ILE A 36 12.34 0.63 16.55
N GLN A 37 13.54 0.81 15.98
CA GLN A 37 14.80 0.79 16.72
C GLN A 37 14.89 1.95 17.71
N LYS A 38 14.62 3.19 17.23
CA LYS A 38 14.58 4.38 18.10
C LYS A 38 13.54 4.27 19.21
N ALA A 39 12.41 3.62 18.94
CA ALA A 39 11.36 3.37 19.92
C ALA A 39 11.71 2.26 20.94
N GLY A 40 12.83 1.54 20.78
CA GLY A 40 13.20 0.42 21.66
C GLY A 40 12.33 -0.83 21.48
N LEU A 41 11.59 -0.93 20.37
CA LEU A 41 10.65 -2.02 20.07
C LEU A 41 11.20 -2.99 19.00
N PHE A 42 12.43 -2.79 18.56
CA PHE A 42 13.04 -3.62 17.53
C PHE A 42 13.53 -4.96 18.08
N ILE A 43 12.86 -6.04 17.64
CA ILE A 43 13.26 -7.41 17.91
C ILE A 43 13.51 -8.09 16.55
N PRO A 44 14.77 -8.33 16.16
CA PRO A 44 15.08 -8.97 14.89
C PRO A 44 14.79 -10.48 14.95
N GLY A 45 13.86 -10.92 14.11
CA GLY A 45 13.53 -12.33 13.93
C GLY A 45 14.23 -12.97 12.75
N SER A 46 14.04 -14.29 12.61
CA SER A 46 14.60 -15.12 11.54
C SER A 46 13.51 -15.91 10.80
N ASP A 47 12.30 -15.34 10.74
CA ASP A 47 11.18 -15.99 10.06
C ASP A 47 11.54 -16.24 8.60
N PRO A 48 11.27 -17.46 8.07
CA PRO A 48 11.44 -17.77 6.66
C PRO A 48 10.67 -16.81 5.74
N LEU A 49 11.26 -16.44 4.60
CA LEU A 49 10.65 -15.46 3.70
C LEU A 49 9.34 -15.97 3.07
N ASP A 50 9.23 -17.27 2.82
CA ASP A 50 8.00 -17.93 2.32
C ASP A 50 6.82 -17.84 3.30
N LYS A 51 7.08 -17.54 4.58
CA LYS A 51 6.04 -17.33 5.61
C LYS A 51 5.75 -15.86 5.90
N ASN A 52 6.46 -14.93 5.25
CA ASN A 52 6.33 -13.51 5.48
C ASN A 52 6.19 -12.75 4.14
N PRO A 53 4.96 -12.66 3.59
CA PRO A 53 4.73 -11.98 2.31
C PRO A 53 5.11 -10.50 2.37
N ILE A 54 5.01 -9.86 3.55
CA ILE A 54 5.40 -8.46 3.73
C ILE A 54 6.91 -8.29 3.47
N ALA A 55 7.74 -9.19 4.01
CA ALA A 55 9.19 -9.15 3.78
C ALA A 55 9.56 -9.45 2.32
N VAL A 56 8.84 -10.37 1.67
CA VAL A 56 9.04 -10.71 0.25
C VAL A 56 8.69 -9.52 -0.64
N HIS A 57 7.52 -8.91 -0.44
CA HIS A 57 7.08 -7.77 -1.24
C HIS A 57 8.03 -6.59 -1.02
N TRP A 58 8.36 -6.27 0.24
CA TRP A 58 9.32 -5.21 0.58
C TRP A 58 10.64 -5.35 -0.19
N LEU A 59 11.22 -6.56 -0.24
CA LEU A 59 12.47 -6.79 -0.96
C LEU A 59 12.33 -6.61 -2.48
N SER A 60 11.18 -6.95 -3.04
CA SER A 60 10.87 -6.72 -4.46
C SER A 60 10.74 -5.23 -4.75
N ASP A 61 9.99 -4.50 -3.91
CA ASP A 61 9.69 -3.10 -4.13
C ASP A 61 10.90 -2.21 -3.99
N VAL A 62 11.72 -2.44 -2.96
CA VAL A 62 12.95 -1.67 -2.76
C VAL A 62 13.84 -1.74 -4.00
N LYS A 63 13.96 -2.91 -4.62
CA LYS A 63 14.75 -3.06 -5.86
C LYS A 63 14.12 -2.27 -7.01
N ALA A 64 12.80 -2.32 -7.14
CA ALA A 64 12.09 -1.57 -8.18
C ALA A 64 12.24 -0.06 -7.98
N LEU A 65 12.06 0.44 -6.76
CA LEU A 65 12.19 1.86 -6.41
C LEU A 65 13.62 2.38 -6.60
N ILE A 66 14.64 1.60 -6.19
CA ILE A 66 16.04 1.95 -6.46
C ILE A 66 16.32 1.99 -7.97
N LYS A 67 15.74 1.08 -8.74
CA LYS A 67 15.87 1.07 -10.21
C LYS A 67 15.19 2.30 -10.84
N LEU A 68 14.13 2.83 -10.22
CA LEU A 68 13.48 4.09 -10.60
C LEU A 68 14.28 5.33 -10.14
N GLY A 69 15.44 5.16 -9.52
CA GLY A 69 16.33 6.26 -9.11
C GLY A 69 16.09 6.78 -7.70
N MET A 70 15.19 6.16 -6.92
CA MET A 70 14.99 6.51 -5.52
C MET A 70 16.24 6.15 -4.70
N LYS A 71 16.60 7.01 -3.73
CA LYS A 71 17.70 6.70 -2.81
C LYS A 71 17.38 5.43 -2.02
N PRO A 72 18.36 4.57 -1.72
CA PRO A 72 18.08 3.29 -1.07
C PRO A 72 17.35 3.42 0.27
N GLU A 73 17.71 4.40 1.09
CA GLU A 73 17.08 4.66 2.38
C GLU A 73 15.60 5.05 2.21
N ASP A 74 15.33 5.99 1.31
CA ASP A 74 13.97 6.45 0.98
C ASP A 74 13.14 5.32 0.37
N ALA A 75 13.74 4.49 -0.49
CA ALA A 75 13.12 3.31 -1.07
C ALA A 75 12.73 2.28 0.00
N GLY A 76 13.58 2.08 1.01
CA GLY A 76 13.27 1.21 2.14
C GLY A 76 12.04 1.69 2.93
N ILE A 77 12.03 2.98 3.28
CA ILE A 77 10.94 3.61 4.02
C ILE A 77 9.64 3.61 3.20
N ALA A 78 9.72 3.94 1.91
CA ALA A 78 8.57 3.95 1.01
C ALA A 78 8.00 2.54 0.81
N ALA A 79 8.86 1.53 0.61
CA ALA A 79 8.45 0.15 0.36
C ALA A 79 7.70 -0.51 1.53
N ILE A 80 7.89 -0.04 2.78
CA ILE A 80 7.18 -0.60 3.94
C ILE A 80 5.82 0.08 4.19
N SER A 81 5.52 1.18 3.51
CA SER A 81 4.25 1.91 3.63
C SER A 81 3.05 1.05 3.23
N ARG A 82 2.02 1.01 4.10
CA ARG A 82 0.76 0.26 3.88
C ARG A 82 -0.49 1.03 4.30
N LEU A 83 -0.32 2.17 4.96
CA LEU A 83 -1.41 3.03 5.39
C LEU A 83 -1.46 4.23 4.45
N PHE A 84 -2.61 4.41 3.82
CA PHE A 84 -2.85 5.41 2.78
C PHE A 84 -4.17 6.10 3.05
N GLY A 85 -4.29 7.34 2.60
CA GLY A 85 -5.47 8.16 2.81
C GLY A 85 -5.45 9.43 1.95
N PRO A 86 -6.46 10.29 2.12
CA PRO A 86 -6.48 11.58 1.48
C PRO A 86 -5.32 12.46 1.95
N SER A 87 -4.97 13.46 1.13
CA SER A 87 -4.03 14.49 1.56
C SER A 87 -4.51 15.17 2.84
N LEU A 88 -3.59 15.68 3.65
CA LEU A 88 -3.92 16.39 4.88
C LEU A 88 -4.94 17.51 4.64
N GLY A 89 -6.01 17.52 5.43
CA GLY A 89 -7.09 18.50 5.36
C GLY A 89 -8.21 18.18 4.36
N ASN A 90 -8.03 17.15 3.52
CA ASN A 90 -9.06 16.67 2.61
C ASN A 90 -9.74 15.42 3.17
N TYR A 91 -10.96 15.16 2.68
CA TYR A 91 -11.79 14.03 3.04
C TYR A 91 -12.30 13.34 1.78
N GLY A 92 -12.48 12.03 1.88
CA GLY A 92 -13.01 11.22 0.78
C GLY A 92 -12.04 11.08 -0.40
N THR A 93 -12.60 10.69 -1.53
CA THR A 93 -11.89 10.22 -2.72
C THR A 93 -12.22 11.03 -3.98
N ARG A 94 -13.07 12.06 -3.83
CA ARG A 94 -13.68 12.83 -4.94
C ARG A 94 -14.56 12.00 -5.89
N LEU A 95 -14.73 10.71 -5.62
CA LEU A 95 -15.54 9.82 -6.45
C LEU A 95 -17.04 10.14 -6.41
N PRO A 96 -17.67 10.42 -5.25
CA PRO A 96 -19.09 10.73 -5.24
C PRO A 96 -19.41 11.93 -6.11
N GLU A 97 -18.56 12.96 -6.07
CA GLU A 97 -18.67 14.15 -6.91
C GLU A 97 -18.45 13.81 -8.40
N ALA A 98 -17.41 13.04 -8.74
CA ALA A 98 -17.13 12.65 -10.12
C ALA A 98 -18.23 11.77 -10.74
N VAL A 99 -18.86 10.90 -9.94
CA VAL A 99 -19.99 10.08 -10.39
C VAL A 99 -21.23 10.94 -10.67
N GLN A 100 -21.45 12.00 -9.89
CA GLN A 100 -22.53 12.97 -10.15
C GLN A 100 -22.22 13.89 -11.35
N GLN A 101 -20.95 14.11 -11.64
CA GLN A 101 -20.44 14.95 -12.72
C GLN A 101 -19.91 14.07 -13.87
N ASP A 102 -20.82 13.34 -14.51
CA ASP A 102 -20.49 12.35 -15.56
C ASP A 102 -19.67 12.89 -16.75
N TRP A 103 -19.69 14.19 -17.00
CA TRP A 103 -18.85 14.87 -18.00
C TRP A 103 -17.36 15.01 -17.61
N THR A 104 -16.96 14.55 -16.43
CA THR A 104 -15.57 14.68 -15.92
C THR A 104 -14.69 13.46 -16.17
N TRP A 105 -15.25 12.37 -16.71
CA TRP A 105 -14.54 11.14 -17.03
C TRP A 105 -15.15 10.47 -18.26
N ASP A 106 -14.33 9.75 -19.04
CA ASP A 106 -14.78 9.07 -20.26
C ASP A 106 -14.86 7.55 -20.05
N GLU A 107 -13.88 6.98 -19.34
CA GLU A 107 -13.81 5.56 -19.07
C GLU A 107 -13.96 5.27 -17.57
N ARG A 108 -14.55 4.11 -17.23
CA ARG A 108 -14.70 3.66 -15.83
C ARG A 108 -13.37 3.66 -15.08
N LEU A 109 -12.26 3.36 -15.76
CA LEU A 109 -10.94 3.32 -15.13
C LEU A 109 -10.39 4.71 -14.78
N ASP A 110 -10.93 5.79 -15.34
CA ASP A 110 -10.56 7.16 -14.94
C ASP A 110 -11.00 7.46 -13.50
N LEU A 111 -12.14 6.90 -13.07
CA LEU A 111 -12.56 6.92 -11.67
C LEU A 111 -11.59 6.13 -10.77
N GLY A 112 -11.05 5.01 -11.25
CA GLY A 112 -10.01 4.26 -10.54
C GLY A 112 -8.72 5.08 -10.37
N LYS A 113 -8.29 5.79 -11.42
CA LYS A 113 -7.14 6.72 -11.35
C LYS A 113 -7.42 7.89 -10.40
N LEU A 114 -8.64 8.43 -10.41
CA LEU A 114 -9.06 9.48 -9.46
C LEU A 114 -8.99 9.01 -8.01
N TYR A 115 -9.37 7.76 -7.74
CA TYR A 115 -9.23 7.16 -6.41
C TYR A 115 -7.76 7.08 -5.99
N ILE A 116 -6.87 6.59 -6.87
CA ILE A 116 -5.42 6.51 -6.62
C ILE A 116 -4.88 7.91 -6.32
N ASP A 117 -5.16 8.89 -7.18
CA ASP A 117 -4.70 10.28 -7.00
C ASP A 117 -5.20 10.88 -5.68
N SER A 118 -6.43 10.57 -5.28
CA SER A 118 -6.97 11.05 -4.01
C SER A 118 -6.32 10.38 -2.80
N MET A 119 -5.98 9.09 -2.89
CA MET A 119 -5.59 8.26 -1.74
C MET A 119 -4.09 7.96 -1.65
N LYS A 120 -3.27 8.46 -2.58
CA LYS A 120 -1.82 8.18 -2.67
C LYS A 120 -0.97 8.63 -1.49
N TYR A 121 -1.55 9.34 -0.53
CA TYR A 121 -0.80 9.92 0.57
C TYR A 121 -0.61 8.92 1.70
N ALA A 122 0.63 8.50 1.90
CA ALA A 122 1.01 7.54 2.92
C ALA A 122 1.07 8.19 4.32
N LEU A 123 0.64 7.41 5.30
CA LEU A 123 0.73 7.72 6.72
C LEU A 123 1.77 6.80 7.35
N SER A 124 2.81 7.40 7.90
CA SER A 124 3.88 6.68 8.61
C SER A 124 4.31 7.47 9.84
N GLU A 125 5.10 6.83 10.69
CA GLU A 125 5.71 7.50 11.84
C GLU A 125 6.70 8.61 11.45
N ASN A 126 7.22 8.58 10.21
CA ASN A 126 8.19 9.55 9.71
C ASN A 126 7.55 10.67 8.87
N GLY A 127 6.25 10.60 8.60
CA GLY A 127 5.56 11.58 7.76
C GLY A 127 4.09 11.27 7.60
N TRP A 128 3.27 12.32 7.71
CA TRP A 128 1.82 12.25 7.56
C TRP A 128 1.46 12.92 6.24
N GLY A 129 0.96 12.13 5.29
CA GLY A 129 0.52 12.65 4.00
C GLY A 129 1.64 12.73 2.95
N VAL A 130 2.57 11.78 2.93
CA VAL A 130 3.64 11.74 1.93
C VAL A 130 3.08 11.16 0.63
N ASP A 131 3.22 11.87 -0.48
CA ASP A 131 2.83 11.36 -1.80
C ASP A 131 3.69 10.13 -2.16
N LEU A 132 3.04 8.98 -2.30
CA LEU A 132 3.65 7.70 -2.69
C LEU A 132 2.77 6.97 -3.72
N GLU A 133 2.36 7.67 -4.78
CA GLU A 133 1.52 7.12 -5.85
C GLU A 133 2.05 5.80 -6.43
N GLU A 134 3.35 5.75 -6.75
CA GLU A 134 3.98 4.56 -7.31
C GLU A 134 3.92 3.38 -6.34
N VAL A 135 4.13 3.64 -5.04
CA VAL A 135 4.06 2.58 -4.02
C VAL A 135 2.63 2.11 -3.86
N LEU A 136 1.65 3.02 -3.79
CA LEU A 136 0.24 2.64 -3.72
C LEU A 136 -0.14 1.78 -4.94
N THR A 137 0.27 2.18 -6.14
CA THR A 137 0.02 1.43 -7.38
C THR A 137 0.66 0.04 -7.34
N MET A 138 1.89 -0.08 -6.86
CA MET A 138 2.54 -1.39 -6.65
C MET A 138 1.78 -2.24 -5.64
N ARG A 139 1.21 -1.65 -4.58
CA ARG A 139 0.38 -2.35 -3.60
C ARG A 139 -0.94 -2.83 -4.18
N LEU A 140 -1.60 -2.00 -4.97
CA LEU A 140 -2.88 -2.34 -5.59
C LEU A 140 -2.76 -3.54 -6.53
N ARG A 141 -1.62 -3.73 -7.19
CA ARG A 141 -1.33 -4.91 -8.03
C ARG A 141 -1.15 -6.23 -7.27
N ASP A 142 -0.88 -6.15 -5.97
CA ASP A 142 -0.71 -7.32 -5.12
C ASP A 142 -2.03 -7.67 -4.37
N VAL A 143 -3.13 -6.95 -4.64
CA VAL A 143 -4.40 -7.13 -3.90
C VAL A 143 -5.14 -8.34 -4.41
N GLU A 144 -5.31 -9.34 -3.55
CA GLU A 144 -6.09 -10.54 -3.86
C GLU A 144 -7.54 -10.48 -3.34
N GLY A 145 -7.86 -9.52 -2.48
CA GLY A 145 -9.16 -9.40 -1.86
C GLY A 145 -9.35 -8.07 -1.16
N VAL A 146 -10.61 -7.62 -1.10
CA VAL A 146 -11.00 -6.36 -0.46
C VAL A 146 -11.96 -6.64 0.68
N TYR A 147 -11.74 -5.97 1.80
CA TYR A 147 -12.59 -6.05 2.98
C TYR A 147 -13.09 -4.66 3.37
N HIS A 148 -14.40 -4.55 3.62
CA HIS A 148 -15.04 -3.33 4.10
C HIS A 148 -16.05 -3.72 5.19
N SER A 149 -15.80 -3.26 6.42
CA SER A 149 -16.69 -3.53 7.56
C SER A 149 -17.82 -2.52 7.64
N ARG A 150 -18.93 -2.93 8.26
CA ARG A 150 -20.05 -2.04 8.60
C ARG A 150 -20.29 -2.09 10.10
N SER A 151 -20.50 -0.95 10.73
CA SER A 151 -20.75 -0.84 12.17
C SER A 151 -22.23 -0.89 12.54
N THR A 152 -23.14 -0.87 11.56
CA THR A 152 -24.60 -0.83 11.80
C THR A 152 -25.36 -1.66 10.75
N ASN A 153 -26.52 -2.17 11.16
CA ASN A 153 -27.51 -2.80 10.27
C ASN A 153 -28.57 -1.80 9.77
N PHE A 154 -28.53 -0.55 10.23
CA PHE A 154 -29.50 0.48 9.85
C PHE A 154 -29.30 0.95 8.40
N TYR A 155 -28.05 1.01 7.94
CA TYR A 155 -27.70 1.36 6.56
C TYR A 155 -27.15 0.14 5.82
N GLY A 156 -27.80 -0.21 4.72
CA GLY A 156 -27.37 -1.16 3.71
C GLY A 156 -26.21 -0.61 2.86
N VAL A 157 -25.70 -1.48 1.97
CA VAL A 157 -24.59 -1.13 1.05
C VAL A 157 -24.99 -0.04 0.05
N VAL A 158 -26.26 0.01 -0.32
CA VAL A 158 -26.79 0.96 -1.31
C VAL A 158 -27.37 2.23 -0.68
N ASP A 159 -27.40 2.32 0.65
CA ASP A 159 -28.11 3.41 1.34
C ASP A 159 -27.27 4.68 1.48
N VAL A 160 -25.93 4.53 1.48
CA VAL A 160 -24.98 5.65 1.57
C VAL A 160 -23.90 5.51 0.50
N ASP A 161 -23.48 6.65 -0.01
CA ASP A 161 -22.45 6.79 -1.05
C ASP A 161 -21.08 6.26 -0.62
N HIS A 162 -20.71 6.43 0.65
CA HIS A 162 -19.40 6.01 1.18
C HIS A 162 -19.08 4.51 0.96
N ASN A 163 -20.09 3.65 0.83
CA ASN A 163 -19.84 2.25 0.47
C ASN A 163 -19.26 2.13 -0.94
N PHE A 164 -19.91 2.72 -1.95
CA PHE A 164 -19.38 2.66 -3.32
C PHE A 164 -18.11 3.50 -3.44
N GLU A 165 -18.01 4.61 -2.70
CA GLU A 165 -16.84 5.47 -2.67
C GLU A 165 -15.59 4.67 -2.28
N PHE A 166 -15.61 4.00 -1.13
CA PHE A 166 -14.42 3.33 -0.61
C PHE A 166 -14.29 1.91 -1.13
N LEU A 167 -15.35 1.09 -1.11
CA LEU A 167 -15.25 -0.31 -1.58
C LEU A 167 -15.22 -0.37 -3.12
N GLY A 168 -16.14 0.34 -3.77
CA GLY A 168 -16.20 0.40 -5.24
C GLY A 168 -15.03 1.17 -5.85
N GLY A 169 -14.67 2.32 -5.27
CA GLY A 169 -13.53 3.11 -5.69
C GLY A 169 -12.20 2.37 -5.55
N PHE A 170 -11.97 1.72 -4.40
CA PHE A 170 -10.77 0.90 -4.21
C PHE A 170 -10.70 -0.23 -5.23
N ARG A 171 -11.85 -0.84 -5.54
CA ARG A 171 -11.92 -1.86 -6.58
C ARG A 171 -11.51 -1.32 -7.95
N LEU A 172 -12.02 -0.16 -8.35
CA LEU A 172 -11.63 0.47 -9.61
C LEU A 172 -10.15 0.85 -9.62
N ALA A 173 -9.59 1.25 -8.48
CA ALA A 173 -8.16 1.52 -8.34
C ALA A 173 -7.30 0.27 -8.57
N VAL A 174 -7.70 -0.90 -8.04
CA VAL A 174 -7.03 -2.18 -8.34
C VAL A 174 -7.05 -2.47 -9.84
N GLU A 175 -8.22 -2.38 -10.47
CA GLU A 175 -8.35 -2.64 -11.91
C GLU A 175 -7.53 -1.68 -12.77
N ALA A 176 -7.48 -0.40 -12.38
CA ALA A 176 -6.67 0.62 -13.04
C ALA A 176 -5.16 0.37 -12.88
N ALA A 177 -4.73 -0.15 -11.73
CA ALA A 177 -3.32 -0.47 -11.46
C ALA A 177 -2.83 -1.72 -12.22
N GLU A 178 -3.70 -2.71 -12.45
CA GLU A 178 -3.42 -3.95 -13.18
C GLU A 178 -3.56 -3.82 -14.71
N GLY A 179 -4.37 -2.86 -15.18
CA GLY A 179 -4.56 -2.61 -16.61
C GLY A 179 -5.61 -3.51 -17.27
N ASN A 180 -6.72 -3.80 -16.57
CA ASN A 180 -7.85 -4.68 -16.92
C ASN A 180 -7.74 -6.14 -16.48
N VAL A 181 -7.92 -6.41 -15.18
CA VAL A 181 -8.29 -7.75 -14.71
C VAL A 181 -9.48 -7.66 -13.76
N SER A 182 -10.51 -8.48 -13.98
CA SER A 182 -11.60 -8.64 -13.03
C SER A 182 -11.19 -9.61 -11.91
N PHE A 183 -10.95 -9.11 -10.70
CA PHE A 183 -10.93 -9.94 -9.50
C PHE A 183 -12.35 -10.36 -9.10
N ASP A 184 -12.54 -11.56 -8.56
CA ASP A 184 -13.84 -12.04 -8.09
C ASP A 184 -13.71 -12.45 -6.61
N CYS A 185 -13.67 -11.47 -5.69
CA CYS A 185 -13.76 -11.71 -4.25
C CYS A 185 -14.09 -10.42 -3.48
N ILE A 186 -15.38 -10.05 -3.45
CA ILE A 186 -15.92 -9.16 -2.41
C ILE A 186 -16.55 -10.07 -1.36
N ARG A 187 -15.93 -10.18 -0.17
CA ARG A 187 -16.55 -10.86 0.98
C ARG A 187 -17.00 -9.84 2.00
N GLN A 188 -18.31 -9.64 2.08
CA GLN A 188 -18.94 -8.89 3.15
C GLN A 188 -19.37 -9.87 4.24
N PHE A 189 -18.81 -9.74 5.44
CA PHE A 189 -19.25 -10.53 6.58
C PHE A 189 -20.32 -9.74 7.34
N PRO A 190 -21.53 -10.28 7.56
CA PRO A 190 -22.43 -9.74 8.56
C PRO A 190 -21.83 -9.96 9.95
N PHE A 191 -22.02 -9.01 10.87
CA PHE A 191 -21.78 -9.29 12.28
C PHE A 191 -22.81 -10.31 12.77
N MET A 192 -22.32 -11.27 13.58
CA MET A 192 -23.13 -12.29 14.27
C MET A 192 -23.81 -11.70 15.50
#